data_AF-A0A920PMF8-F1
#
_entry.id   AF-A0A920PMF8-F1
#
_cell.length_a   1.000
_cell.length_b   1.000
_cell.length_c   1.000
_cell.angle_alpha   90.00
_cell.angle_beta   90.00
_cell.angle_gamma   90.00
#
_symmetry.space_group_name_H-M   'P 1'
#
loop_
_entity.id
_entity.type
_entity.pdbx_description
1 polymer ?
#
loop_
_entity_poly.entity_id
_entity_poly.type
_entity_poly.pdbx_seq_one_letter_code
_entity_poly.pdbx_strand_id
1 'polypeptide(L)'
;MDTYLISVLSNIGMLAFIALSAYLLLLVGEISFGQQAFFAISAYASGIATAMWGWPFWLGLVWGSLFGGVAAVLVAVPTLRPRGLYFSIATLAFAEMVRLLSRYSPTRWKLMANWWVLTVLRDSAISAYL
;
A
#
# COMPACT_ATOMS: atom_id res chain seq x y z
N MET A 1 11.41 24.16 22.47
CA MET A 1 11.11 22.72 22.54
C MET A 1 11.81 22.07 21.37
N ASP A 2 12.69 21.10 21.63
CA ASP A 2 13.56 20.52 20.60
C ASP A 2 12.73 19.86 19.50
N THR A 3 12.98 20.20 18.24
CA THR A 3 12.26 19.70 17.05
C THR A 3 12.19 18.17 16.99
N TYR A 4 13.14 17.50 17.65
CA TYR A 4 13.15 16.06 17.88
C TYR A 4 11.93 15.57 18.68
N LEU A 5 11.61 16.21 19.81
CA LEU A 5 10.46 15.81 20.64
C LEU A 5 9.13 15.97 19.90
N ILE A 6 8.99 17.04 19.11
CA ILE A 6 7.79 17.27 18.29
C ILE A 6 7.64 16.18 17.23
N SER A 7 8.74 15.76 16.61
CA SER A 7 8.74 14.71 15.57
C SER A 7 8.43 13.33 16.14
N VAL A 8 9.01 13.00 17.30
CA VAL A 8 8.73 11.73 18.01
C VAL A 8 7.28 11.67 18.48
N LEU A 9 6.78 12.76 19.09
CA LEU A 9 5.39 12.83 19.56
C LEU A 9 4.39 12.69 18.40
N SER A 10 4.67 13.33 17.26
CA SER A 10 3.84 13.22 16.05
C SER A 10 3.82 11.79 15.51
N ASN A 11 4.97 11.10 15.48
CA ASN A 11 5.04 9.70 15.05
C ASN A 11 4.29 8.76 16.00
N ILE A 12 4.40 8.96 17.31
CA ILE A 12 3.68 8.16 18.30
C ILE A 12 2.17 8.33 18.13
N GLY A 13 1.69 9.57 17.97
CA GLY A 13 0.27 9.84 17.73
C GLY A 13 -0.24 9.15 16.47
N MET A 14 0.51 9.26 15.37
CA MET A 14 0.17 8.61 14.10
C MET A 14 0.10 7.08 14.22
N LEU A 15 1.10 6.45 14.84
CA LEU A 15 1.12 4.99 15.03
C LEU A 15 0.02 4.51 15.98
N ALA A 16 -0.33 5.31 17.00
CA ALA A 16 -1.44 5.00 17.90
C ALA A 16 -2.78 4.99 17.16
N PHE A 17 -3.04 5.92 16.24
CA PHE A 17 -4.25 5.90 15.41
C PHE A 17 -4.31 4.67 14.48
N ILE A 18 -3.18 4.29 13.88
CA ILE A 18 -3.12 3.07 13.04
C ILE A 18 -3.40 1.82 13.88
N ALA A 19 -2.81 1.75 15.09
CA ALA A 19 -3.04 0.64 16.02
C ALA A 19 -4.51 0.58 16.48
N LEU A 20 -5.13 1.72 16.77
CA LEU A 20 -6.55 1.80 17.13
C LEU A 20 -7.45 1.29 16.00
N SER A 21 -7.18 1.69 14.76
CA SER A 21 -7.90 1.20 13.57
C SER A 21 -7.81 -0.33 13.44
N ALA A 22 -6.62 -0.90 13.66
CA ALA A 22 -6.43 -2.36 13.65
C ALA A 22 -7.15 -3.05 14.82
N TYR A 23 -7.13 -2.45 16.02
CA TYR A 23 -7.78 -2.98 17.21
C TYR A 23 -9.30 -3.09 17.05
N LEU A 24 -9.94 -2.14 16.37
CA LEU A 24 -11.37 -2.20 16.08
C LEU A 24 -11.76 -3.43 15.26
N LEU A 25 -10.89 -3.90 14.36
CA LEU A 25 -11.13 -5.12 13.58
C LEU A 25 -10.89 -6.39 14.42
N LEU A 26 -9.89 -6.36 15.30
CA LEU A 26 -9.61 -7.46 16.22
C LEU A 26 -10.80 -7.74 17.16
N LEU A 27 -11.52 -6.70 17.59
CA LEU A 27 -12.74 -6.86 18.39
C LEU A 27 -13.85 -7.65 17.67
N VAL A 28 -13.89 -7.58 16.34
CA VAL A 28 -14.85 -8.32 15.51
C VAL A 28 -14.37 -9.77 15.26
N GLY A 29 -13.14 -10.10 15.66
CA GLY A 29 -12.53 -11.42 15.46
C GLY A 29 -11.79 -11.57 14.12
N GLU A 30 -11.62 -10.47 13.37
CA GLU A 30 -10.97 -10.47 12.06
C GLU A 30 -9.65 -9.68 12.11
N ILE A 31 -8.63 -10.18 11.42
CA ILE A 31 -7.31 -9.52 11.35
C ILE A 31 -7.16 -8.86 9.98
N SER A 32 -6.77 -7.59 9.94
CA SER A 32 -6.47 -6.86 8.69
C SER A 32 -5.01 -6.43 8.63
N PHE A 33 -4.35 -6.76 7.54
CA PHE A 33 -2.99 -6.30 7.23
C PHE A 33 -2.96 -5.11 6.25
N GLY A 34 -4.14 -4.59 5.86
CA GLY A 34 -4.27 -3.53 4.85
C GLY A 34 -4.04 -2.10 5.36
N GLN A 35 -3.94 -1.89 6.67
CA GLN A 35 -3.89 -0.56 7.30
C GLN A 35 -2.76 0.32 6.75
N GLN A 36 -1.59 -0.28 6.47
CA GLN A 36 -0.43 0.43 5.93
C GLN A 36 -0.68 0.98 4.52
N ALA A 37 -1.46 0.29 3.70
CA ALA A 37 -1.78 0.73 2.35
C ALA A 37 -2.75 1.91 2.34
N PHE A 38 -3.79 1.89 3.18
CA PHE A 38 -4.69 3.03 3.33
C PHE A 38 -3.95 4.27 3.86
N PHE A 39 -3.07 4.07 4.84
CA PHE A 39 -2.20 5.14 5.34
C PHE A 39 -1.31 5.71 4.22
N ALA A 40 -0.66 4.85 3.42
CA ALA A 40 0.19 5.28 2.32
C ALA A 40 -0.56 6.10 1.25
N ILE A 41 -1.76 5.65 0.84
CA ILE A 41 -2.60 6.37 -0.14
C ILE A 41 -2.99 7.74 0.40
N SER A 42 -3.44 7.80 1.66
CA SER A 42 -3.90 9.05 2.30
C SER A 42 -2.75 10.05 2.46
N ALA A 43 -1.59 9.58 2.92
CA ALA A 43 -0.40 10.41 3.11
C ALA A 43 0.14 10.93 1.77
N TYR A 44 0.12 10.11 0.71
CA TYR A 44 0.54 10.54 -0.62
C TYR A 44 -0.40 11.60 -1.21
N ALA A 45 -1.72 11.41 -1.09
CA ALA A 45 -2.71 12.38 -1.55
C ALA A 45 -2.61 13.73 -0.80
N SER A 46 -2.46 13.70 0.53
CA SER A 46 -2.24 14.91 1.34
C SER A 46 -0.91 15.58 1.02
N GLY A 47 0.14 14.79 0.78
CA GLY A 47 1.46 15.26 0.37
C GLY A 47 1.43 16.01 -0.96
N ILE A 48 0.74 15.48 -1.98
CA ILE A 48 0.57 16.18 -3.27
C ILE A 48 -0.20 17.49 -3.09
N ALA A 49 -1.31 17.49 -2.35
CA ALA A 49 -2.11 18.68 -2.14
C ALA A 49 -1.32 19.80 -1.42
N THR A 50 -0.49 19.43 -0.44
CA THR A 50 0.30 20.39 0.34
C THR A 50 1.56 20.83 -0.40
N ALA A 51 2.26 19.90 -1.06
CA ALA A 51 3.56 20.17 -1.70
C ALA A 51 3.44 20.75 -3.13
N MET A 52 2.44 20.31 -3.92
CA MET A 52 2.28 20.78 -5.31
C MET A 52 1.26 21.90 -5.45
N TRP A 53 0.12 21.81 -4.75
CA TRP A 53 -0.94 22.82 -4.84
C TRP A 53 -0.82 23.93 -3.80
N GLY A 54 0.09 23.79 -2.82
CA GLY A 54 0.29 24.79 -1.77
C GLY A 54 -0.95 25.01 -0.90
N TRP A 55 -1.86 24.03 -0.83
CA TRP A 55 -3.07 24.14 -0.02
C TRP A 55 -2.74 24.20 1.47
N PRO A 56 -3.58 24.88 2.28
CA PRO A 56 -3.39 24.89 3.71
C PRO A 56 -3.50 23.46 4.27
N PHE A 57 -2.73 23.18 5.32
CA PHE A 57 -2.63 21.84 5.93
C PHE A 57 -4.00 21.19 6.19
N TRP A 58 -4.98 21.97 6.65
CA TRP A 58 -6.34 21.47 6.91
C TRP A 58 -7.05 20.97 5.65
N LEU A 59 -6.91 21.67 4.51
CA LEU A 59 -7.48 21.21 3.24
C LEU A 59 -6.73 19.99 2.71
N GLY A 60 -5.40 19.98 2.82
CA GLY A 60 -4.58 18.82 2.45
C GLY A 60 -4.97 17.58 3.26
N LEU A 61 -5.24 17.74 4.55
CA LEU A 61 -5.69 16.68 5.45
C LEU A 61 -7.07 16.14 5.03
N VAL A 62 -8.06 17.01 4.81
CA VAL A 62 -9.41 16.59 4.34
C VAL A 62 -9.32 15.88 2.99
N TRP A 63 -8.50 16.39 2.07
CA TRP A 63 -8.29 15.79 0.75
C TRP A 63 -7.66 14.39 0.86
N GLY A 64 -6.59 14.26 1.65
CA GLY A 64 -5.96 12.97 1.91
C GLY A 64 -6.91 11.96 2.55
N SER A 65 -7.69 12.40 3.55
CA SER A 65 -8.70 11.57 4.21
C SER A 65 -9.82 11.15 3.27
N LEU A 66 -10.26 12.02 2.35
CA LEU A 66 -11.24 11.67 1.32
C LEU A 66 -10.72 10.57 0.39
N PHE A 67 -9.51 10.70 -0.14
CA PHE A 67 -8.91 9.68 -1.00
C PHE A 67 -8.70 8.35 -0.26
N GLY A 68 -8.23 8.42 0.98
CA GLY A 68 -8.12 7.25 1.86
C GLY A 68 -9.47 6.57 2.10
N GLY A 69 -10.50 7.36 2.41
CA GLY A 69 -11.86 6.88 2.65
C GLY A 69 -12.47 6.24 1.41
N VAL A 70 -12.32 6.86 0.24
CA VAL A 70 -12.77 6.29 -1.04
C VAL A 70 -12.06 4.97 -1.33
N ALA A 71 -10.74 4.90 -1.17
CA ALA A 71 -9.98 3.67 -1.33
C ALA A 71 -10.43 2.59 -0.34
N ALA A 72 -10.69 2.96 0.92
CA ALA A 72 -11.19 2.06 1.95
C ALA A 72 -12.58 1.52 1.60
N VAL A 73 -13.50 2.33 1.09
CA VAL A 73 -14.84 1.89 0.65
C VAL A 73 -14.73 0.95 -0.55
N LEU A 74 -13.93 1.30 -1.55
CA LEU A 74 -13.71 0.48 -2.74
C LEU A 74 -13.15 -0.91 -2.40
N VAL A 75 -12.30 -0.99 -1.37
CA VAL A 75 -11.78 -2.27 -0.87
C VAL A 75 -12.77 -2.95 0.06
N ALA A 76 -13.45 -2.24 0.96
CA ALA A 76 -14.37 -2.85 1.93
C ALA A 76 -15.58 -3.53 1.26
N VAL A 77 -16.09 -2.97 0.16
CA VAL A 77 -17.24 -3.55 -0.58
C VAL A 77 -16.99 -5.00 -1.03
N PRO A 78 -15.88 -5.35 -1.72
CA PRO A 78 -15.59 -6.74 -2.07
C PRO A 78 -15.22 -7.61 -0.87
N THR A 79 -14.57 -7.07 0.17
CA THR A 79 -14.11 -7.88 1.32
C THR A 79 -15.20 -8.19 2.35
N LEU A 80 -16.39 -7.62 2.26
CA LEU A 80 -17.54 -7.99 3.13
C LEU A 80 -18.15 -9.36 2.77
N ARG A 81 -17.80 -9.95 1.63
CA ARG A 81 -18.34 -11.25 1.18
C ARG A 81 -17.70 -12.47 1.84
N PRO A 82 -16.37 -12.55 2.05
CA PRO A 82 -15.73 -13.68 2.73
C PRO A 82 -15.68 -13.47 4.25
N ARG A 83 -15.96 -14.51 5.04
CA ARG A 83 -15.80 -14.50 6.51
C ARG A 83 -14.52 -15.26 6.91
N GLY A 84 -13.84 -14.82 7.95
CA GLY A 84 -12.62 -15.42 8.49
C GLY A 84 -11.35 -15.07 7.72
N LEU A 85 -10.39 -16.00 7.71
CA LEU A 85 -9.02 -15.84 7.17
C LEU A 85 -8.92 -15.29 5.73
N TYR A 86 -9.97 -15.46 4.92
CA TYR A 86 -10.02 -14.90 3.56
C TYR A 86 -9.97 -13.37 3.54
N PHE A 87 -10.52 -12.70 4.55
CA PHE A 87 -10.46 -11.25 4.70
C PHE A 87 -9.02 -10.77 4.95
N SER A 88 -8.27 -11.48 5.80
CA SER A 88 -6.87 -11.18 6.11
C SER A 88 -5.96 -11.33 4.89
N ILE A 89 -6.14 -12.41 4.11
CA ILE A 89 -5.35 -12.65 2.89
C ILE A 89 -5.66 -11.60 1.82
N ALA A 90 -6.93 -11.22 1.64
CA ALA A 90 -7.32 -10.20 0.68
C ALA A 90 -6.71 -8.82 1.02
N THR A 91 -6.73 -8.43 2.30
CA THR A 91 -6.15 -7.15 2.73
C THR A 91 -4.61 -7.14 2.65
N LEU A 92 -3.96 -8.28 2.87
CA LEU A 92 -2.52 -8.43 2.66
C LEU A 92 -2.14 -8.34 1.17
N ALA A 93 -2.91 -8.99 0.30
CA ALA A 93 -2.72 -8.88 -1.14
C ALA A 93 -2.91 -7.43 -1.63
N PHE A 94 -3.91 -6.72 -1.12
CA PHE A 94 -4.09 -5.29 -1.39
C PHE A 94 -2.88 -4.46 -0.93
N ALA A 95 -2.36 -4.72 0.28
CA ALA A 95 -1.19 -4.01 0.78
C ALA A 95 0.03 -4.22 -0.12
N GLU A 96 0.25 -5.45 -0.58
CA GLU A 96 1.35 -5.76 -1.49
C GLU A 96 1.14 -5.14 -2.88
N MET A 97 -0.10 -5.08 -3.39
CA MET A 97 -0.40 -4.37 -4.65
C MET A 97 0.00 -2.89 -4.58
N VAL A 98 -0.35 -2.18 -3.50
CA VAL A 98 0.04 -0.77 -3.31
C VAL A 98 1.57 -0.63 -3.22
N ARG A 99 2.23 -1.57 -2.54
CA ARG A 99 3.69 -1.60 -2.46
C ARG A 99 4.35 -1.88 -3.82
N LEU A 100 3.78 -2.76 -4.62
CA LEU A 100 4.25 -3.05 -5.97
C LEU A 100 4.05 -1.85 -6.90
N LEU A 101 2.91 -1.16 -6.80
CA LEU A 101 2.66 0.06 -7.57
C LEU A 101 3.72 1.15 -7.29
N SER A 102 4.12 1.33 -6.04
CA SER A 102 5.20 2.28 -5.71
C SER A 102 6.58 1.79 -6.12
N ARG A 103 6.84 0.48 -6.08
CA ARG A 103 8.14 -0.13 -6.41
C ARG A 103 8.36 -0.33 -7.90
N TYR A 104 7.30 -0.43 -8.71
CA TYR A 104 7.42 -0.74 -10.13
C TYR A 104 7.97 0.48 -10.90
N SER A 105 9.27 0.68 -10.75
CA SER A 105 10.14 1.25 -11.77
C SER A 105 10.11 0.29 -12.97
N PRO A 106 9.84 0.78 -14.19
CA PRO A 106 9.53 -0.04 -15.38
C PRO A 106 10.68 -0.93 -15.88
N THR A 107 11.78 -1.03 -15.14
CA THR A 107 13.03 -1.64 -15.57
C THR A 107 13.06 -3.16 -15.40
N ARG A 108 12.37 -3.75 -14.40
CA ARG A 108 12.49 -5.20 -14.10
C ARG A 108 11.67 -6.10 -15.03
N TRP A 109 10.58 -5.61 -15.60
CA TRP A 109 9.79 -6.33 -16.61
C TRP A 109 10.60 -6.61 -17.88
N LYS A 110 11.43 -5.64 -18.29
CA LYS A 110 12.34 -5.82 -19.42
C LYS A 110 13.39 -6.89 -19.16
N LEU A 111 13.87 -7.02 -17.92
CA LEU A 111 14.87 -8.03 -17.55
C LEU A 111 14.28 -9.44 -17.46
N MET A 112 13.05 -9.60 -16.96
CA MET A 112 12.38 -10.91 -16.91
C MET A 112 11.88 -11.35 -18.29
N ALA A 113 11.38 -10.40 -19.11
CA ALA A 113 11.01 -10.67 -20.49
C ALA A 113 12.22 -11.10 -21.34
N ASN A 114 13.37 -10.43 -21.19
CA ASN A 114 14.61 -10.86 -21.85
C ASN A 114 15.16 -12.17 -21.27
N TRP A 115 15.02 -12.43 -19.98
CA TRP A 115 15.45 -13.70 -19.38
C TRP A 115 14.68 -14.89 -19.96
N TRP A 116 13.37 -14.76 -20.13
CA TRP A 116 12.55 -15.80 -20.74
C TRP A 116 12.99 -16.09 -22.19
N VAL A 117 13.31 -15.04 -22.95
CA VAL A 117 13.86 -15.16 -24.32
C VAL A 117 15.25 -15.82 -24.31
N LEU A 118 16.13 -15.46 -23.37
CA LEU A 118 17.48 -16.05 -23.28
C LEU A 118 17.44 -17.50 -22.80
N THR A 119 16.50 -17.90 -21.93
CA THR A 119 16.33 -19.30 -21.54
C THR A 119 15.75 -20.13 -22.68
N VAL A 120 14.74 -19.61 -23.39
CA VAL A 120 14.13 -20.31 -24.53
C VAL A 120 15.13 -20.48 -25.68
N LEU A 121 15.92 -19.45 -25.99
CA LEU A 121 16.97 -19.55 -27.02
C LEU A 121 18.12 -20.47 -26.59
N ARG A 122 18.46 -20.48 -25.29
CA ARG A 122 19.48 -21.39 -24.72
C ARG A 122 19.08 -22.86 -24.88
N ASP A 123 17.81 -23.19 -24.64
CA ASP A 123 17.33 -24.57 -24.75
C ASP A 123 17.30 -25.06 -26.21
N SER A 124 16.98 -24.19 -27.18
CA SER A 124 17.04 -24.53 -28.61
C SER A 124 18.46 -24.70 -29.18
N ALA A 125 19.47 -24.07 -28.60
CA ALA A 125 20.86 -24.22 -29.04
C ALA A 125 21.50 -25.54 -28.57
N ILE A 126 21.07 -26.09 -27.43
CA ILE A 126 21.65 -27.33 -26.86
C ILE A 126 21.19 -28.57 -27.64
N SER A 127 19.99 -28.55 -28.23
CA SER A 127 19.45 -29.67 -29.01
C SER A 127 20.07 -29.82 -30.42
N ALA A 128 20.87 -28.87 -30.89
CA ALA A 128 21.46 -28.90 -32.23
C ALA A 128 22.91 -29.45 -32.27
N TYR A 129 23.51 -29.72 -31.09
CA TYR A 129 24.87 -30.24 -30.95
C TYR A 129 24.94 -31.67 -30.37
N LEU A 130 23.78 -32.31 -30.15
CA LEU A 130 23.64 -33.74 -29.79
C LEU A 130 22.98 -34.46 -30.95
#